data_AF-A0A496S0R3-F1
#
_entry.id   AF-A0A496S0R3-F1
#
_cell.length_a   1.000
_cell.length_b   1.000
_cell.length_c   1.000
_cell.angle_alpha   90.00
_cell.angle_beta   90.00
_cell.angle_gamma   90.00
#
_symmetry.space_group_name_H-M   'P 1'
#
loop_
_entity.id
_entity.type
_entity.pdbx_description
1 polymer ?
#
loop_
_entity_poly.entity_id
_entity_poly.type
_entity_poly.pdbx_seq_one_letter_code
_entity_poly.pdbx_strand_id
1 'polypeptide(L)'
;MLDHEREIYNVELLLAGRASKAYELFFKDFLEKKRATLFEAFQSLGNTDSGGLMEVKRMLHTLNSLEEEINTIINSGKLAQKSLEEE
;
A
#
# COMPACT_ATOMS: atom_id res chain seq x y z
N MET A 1 -23.92 8.16 17.18
CA MET A 1 -22.78 9.06 16.89
C MET A 1 -23.06 10.49 17.30
N LEU A 2 -22.03 11.21 17.75
CA LEU A 2 -22.01 12.67 17.69
C LEU A 2 -21.78 13.13 16.23
N ASP A 3 -22.35 14.25 15.81
CA ASP A 3 -22.22 14.76 14.42
C ASP A 3 -20.75 14.88 13.95
N HIS A 4 -19.85 15.17 14.89
CA HIS A 4 -18.42 15.25 14.64
C HIS A 4 -17.77 13.91 14.28
N GLU A 5 -18.16 12.82 14.94
CA GLU A 5 -17.64 11.46 14.67
C GLU A 5 -18.07 10.99 13.28
N ARG A 6 -19.30 11.32 12.89
CA ARG A 6 -19.83 11.03 11.56
C ARG A 6 -19.07 11.77 10.47
N GLU A 7 -18.71 13.02 10.71
CA GLU A 7 -17.90 13.81 9.77
C GLU A 7 -16.51 13.20 9.57
N ILE A 8 -15.85 12.76 10.65
CA ILE A 8 -14.55 12.07 10.59
C ILE A 8 -14.66 10.79 9.74
N TYR A 9 -15.65 9.94 9.99
CA TYR A 9 -15.82 8.70 9.23
C TYR A 9 -16.12 8.93 7.74
N ASN A 10 -16.89 9.97 7.41
CA ASN A 10 -17.13 10.35 6.02
C ASN A 10 -15.84 10.80 5.30
N VAL A 11 -14.94 11.50 5.99
CA VAL A 11 -13.63 11.86 5.43
C VAL A 11 -12.78 10.62 5.19
N GLU A 12 -12.72 9.70 6.15
CA GLU A 12 -11.96 8.45 5.99
C GLU A 12 -12.48 7.61 4.82
N LEU A 13 -13.80 7.51 4.65
CA LEU A 13 -14.42 6.84 3.51
C LEU A 13 -14.01 7.46 2.17
N LEU A 14 -14.01 8.80 2.08
CA LEU A 14 -13.62 9.50 0.88
C LEU A 14 -12.15 9.23 0.52
N LEU A 15 -11.27 9.27 1.52
CA LEU A 15 -9.85 8.97 1.34
C LEU A 15 -9.62 7.52 0.92
N ALA A 16 -10.27 6.56 1.58
CA ALA A 16 -10.19 5.15 1.23
C ALA A 16 -10.71 4.86 -0.18
N GLY A 17 -11.79 5.50 -0.61
CA GLY A 17 -12.31 5.39 -1.97
C GLY A 17 -11.31 5.88 -3.02
N ARG A 18 -10.66 7.03 -2.76
CA ARG A 18 -9.61 7.57 -3.64
C ARG A 18 -8.36 6.67 -3.67
N ALA A 19 -7.92 6.20 -2.50
CA ALA A 19 -6.77 5.31 -2.35
C ALA A 19 -7.01 3.98 -3.07
N SER A 20 -8.17 3.36 -2.87
CA SER A 20 -8.57 2.11 -3.54
C SER A 20 -8.59 2.27 -5.06
N LYS A 21 -9.18 3.36 -5.56
CA LYS A 21 -9.19 3.63 -7.00
C LYS A 21 -7.79 3.85 -7.56
N ALA A 22 -6.94 4.63 -6.88
CA ALA A 22 -5.56 4.83 -7.31
C ALA A 22 -4.76 3.52 -7.25
N TYR A 23 -5.05 2.66 -6.26
CA TYR A 23 -4.42 1.38 -6.12
C TYR A 23 -4.69 0.46 -7.31
N GLU A 24 -5.96 0.27 -7.64
CA GLU A 24 -6.37 -0.58 -8.77
C GLU A 24 -5.98 -0.01 -10.13
N LEU A 25 -5.99 1.32 -10.30
CA LEU A 25 -5.65 1.93 -11.59
C LEU A 25 -4.16 2.04 -11.88
N PHE A 26 -3.32 2.03 -10.85
CA PHE A 26 -1.89 2.35 -11.02
C PHE A 26 -0.97 1.58 -10.08
N PHE A 27 -1.17 1.69 -8.75
CA PHE A 27 -0.14 1.21 -7.82
C PHE A 27 0.04 -0.30 -7.89
N LYS A 28 -1.03 -1.08 -8.06
CA LYS A 28 -0.95 -2.53 -8.16
C LYS A 28 -0.01 -2.98 -9.27
N ASP A 29 -0.30 -2.58 -10.51
CA ASP A 29 0.54 -2.88 -11.67
C ASP A 29 1.96 -2.33 -11.53
N PHE A 30 2.11 -1.12 -10.98
CA PHE A 30 3.41 -0.51 -10.77
C PHE A 30 4.27 -1.32 -9.79
N LEU A 31 3.71 -1.69 -8.64
CA LEU A 31 4.39 -2.43 -7.59
C LEU A 31 4.78 -3.83 -8.08
N GLU A 32 3.87 -4.53 -8.77
CA GLU A 32 4.14 -5.85 -9.36
C GLU A 32 5.29 -5.79 -10.37
N LYS A 33 5.26 -4.82 -11.30
CA LYS A 33 6.35 -4.63 -12.27
C LYS A 33 7.68 -4.32 -11.60
N LYS A 34 7.69 -3.47 -10.56
CA LYS A 34 8.91 -3.13 -9.84
C LYS A 34 9.46 -4.31 -9.04
N ARG A 35 8.61 -5.14 -8.44
CA ARG A 35 9.02 -6.39 -7.78
C ARG A 35 9.64 -7.37 -8.78
N ALA A 36 9.06 -7.51 -9.96
CA ALA A 36 9.64 -8.34 -11.02
C ALA A 36 11.04 -7.85 -11.43
N THR A 37 11.22 -6.55 -11.66
CA THR A 37 12.54 -5.96 -11.96
C THR A 37 13.56 -6.21 -10.85
N LEU A 38 13.16 -6.08 -9.57
CA LEU A 38 14.06 -6.35 -8.45
C LEU A 38 14.42 -7.83 -8.34
N PHE A 39 13.50 -8.72 -8.69
CA PHE A 39 13.76 -10.16 -8.72
C PHE A 39 14.74 -10.55 -9.83
N GLU A 40 14.58 -9.97 -11.03
CA GLU A 40 15.55 -10.13 -12.12
C GLU A 40 16.93 -9.60 -11.72
N ALA A 41 16.98 -8.41 -11.09
CA ALA A 41 18.22 -7.85 -10.56
C ALA A 41 18.87 -8.80 -9.55
N PHE A 42 18.10 -9.34 -8.59
CA PHE A 42 18.59 -10.33 -7.63
C PHE A 42 19.19 -11.56 -8.30
N GLN A 43 18.55 -12.10 -9.34
CA GLN A 43 19.05 -13.27 -10.07
C GLN A 43 20.35 -12.99 -10.82
N SER A 44 20.56 -11.75 -11.25
CA SER A 44 21.79 -11.33 -11.95
C SER A 44 22.99 -11.07 -11.02
N LEU A 45 22.75 -10.95 -9.71
CA LEU A 45 23.80 -10.66 -8.74
C LEU A 45 24.57 -11.93 -8.35
N GLY A 46 25.90 -11.80 -8.22
CA GLY A 46 26.73 -12.85 -7.64
C GLY A 46 26.52 -12.96 -6.14
N ASN A 47 26.58 -14.17 -5.59
CA ASN A 47 26.40 -14.43 -4.14
C ASN A 47 27.44 -13.75 -3.24
N THR A 48 28.52 -13.21 -3.81
CA THR A 48 29.55 -12.45 -3.11
C THR A 48 29.30 -10.94 -3.14
N ASP A 49 28.36 -10.46 -3.95
CA ASP A 49 27.99 -9.04 -4.02
C ASP A 49 26.97 -8.69 -2.93
N SER A 50 27.47 -8.67 -1.69
CA SER A 50 26.68 -8.29 -0.52
C SER A 50 26.06 -6.89 -0.62
N GLY A 51 26.72 -5.96 -1.32
CA GLY A 51 26.24 -4.59 -1.53
C GLY A 51 24.99 -4.57 -2.41
N GLY A 52 25.06 -5.22 -3.58
CA GLY A 52 23.92 -5.37 -4.48
C GLY A 52 22.75 -6.09 -3.81
N LEU A 53 23.03 -7.16 -3.07
CA LEU A 53 21.99 -7.91 -2.35
C LEU A 53 21.29 -7.06 -1.27
N MET A 54 22.03 -6.23 -0.53
CA MET A 54 21.44 -5.31 0.45
C MET A 54 20.58 -4.23 -0.20
N GLU A 55 21.03 -3.66 -1.33
CA GLU A 55 20.25 -2.65 -2.05
C GLU A 55 18.94 -3.23 -2.58
N VAL A 56 18.96 -4.42 -3.20
CA VAL A 56 17.73 -5.09 -3.65
C VAL A 56 16.76 -5.34 -2.50
N LYS A 57 17.26 -5.83 -1.36
CA LYS A 57 16.45 -6.04 -0.15
C LYS A 57 15.81 -4.73 0.33
N ARG A 58 16.58 -3.64 0.38
CA ARG A 58 16.11 -2.33 0.82
C ARG A 58 15.01 -1.80 -0.10
N MET A 59 15.22 -1.88 -1.42
CA MET A 59 14.22 -1.45 -2.40
C MET A 59 12.94 -2.29 -2.30
N LEU A 60 13.05 -3.61 -2.13
CA LEU A 60 11.88 -4.48 -1.95
C LEU A 60 11.10 -4.11 -0.69
N HIS A 61 11.81 -3.85 0.41
CA HIS A 61 11.18 -3.38 1.64
C HIS A 61 10.41 -2.07 1.43
N THR A 62 11.01 -1.09 0.75
CA THR A 62 10.34 0.19 0.43
C THR A 62 9.06 -0.01 -0.39
N LEU A 63 9.07 -0.90 -1.38
CA LEU A 63 7.85 -1.19 -2.16
C LEU A 63 6.77 -1.84 -1.30
N ASN A 64 7.14 -2.75 -0.42
CA ASN A 64 6.20 -3.42 0.48
C ASN A 64 5.58 -2.44 1.48
N SER A 65 6.40 -1.55 2.07
CA SER A 65 5.91 -0.51 2.98
C SER A 65 4.96 0.46 2.29
N LEU A 66 5.26 0.87 1.05
CA LEU A 66 4.35 1.70 0.27
C LEU A 66 2.98 1.02 0.05
N GLU A 67 2.98 -0.27 -0.33
CA GLU A 67 1.75 -1.03 -0.50
C GLU A 67 0.95 -1.15 0.81
N GLU A 68 1.65 -1.38 1.92
CA GLU A 68 1.06 -1.49 3.26
C GLU A 68 0.41 -0.17 3.71
N GLU A 69 1.06 0.97 3.47
CA GLU A 69 0.51 2.29 3.78
C GLU A 69 -0.78 2.57 2.99
N ILE A 70 -0.79 2.26 1.69
CA ILE A 70 -2.00 2.41 0.86
C ILE A 70 -3.12 1.50 1.37
N ASN A 71 -2.81 0.24 1.66
CA ASN A 71 -3.78 -0.71 2.21
C ASN A 71 -4.30 -0.30 3.59
N THR A 72 -3.47 0.35 4.40
CA THR A 72 -3.88 0.89 5.71
C THR A 72 -4.96 1.95 5.54
N ILE A 73 -4.79 2.90 4.61
CA ILE A 73 -5.80 3.92 4.31
C ILE A 73 -7.11 3.28 3.84
N ILE A 74 -7.01 2.30 2.93
CA ILE A 74 -8.18 1.57 2.41
C ILE A 74 -8.92 0.84 3.54
N ASN A 75 -8.18 0.17 4.43
CA ASN A 75 -8.77 -0.59 5.54
C ASN A 75 -9.37 0.33 6.60
N SER A 76 -8.78 1.50 6.86
CA SER A 76 -9.36 2.52 7.75
C SER A 76 -10.75 2.93 7.29
N GLY A 77 -10.92 3.20 5.99
CA GLY A 77 -12.25 3.49 5.44
C GLY A 77 -13.24 2.33 5.52
N LYS A 78 -12.79 1.07 5.37
CA LYS A 78 -13.67 -0.10 5.59
C LYS A 78 -14.16 -0.19 7.04
N LEU A 79 -13.29 0.13 8.00
CA LEU A 79 -13.66 0.20 9.41
C LEU A 79 -14.65 1.35 9.66
N ALA A 80 -14.38 2.54 9.11
CA ALA A 80 -15.31 3.67 9.16
C ALA A 80 -16.66 3.33 8.55
N GLN A 81 -16.70 2.62 7.41
CA GLN A 81 -17.93 2.14 6.78
C GLN A 81 -18.74 1.28 7.75
N LYS A 82 -18.09 0.28 8.35
CA LYS A 82 -18.72 -0.64 9.28
C LYS A 82 -19.27 0.09 10.50
N SER A 83 -18.52 1.06 11.04
CA SER A 83 -18.98 1.90 12.15
C SER A 83 -20.21 2.75 11.82
N LEU A 84 -20.39 3.16 10.56
CA LEU A 84 -21.58 3.88 10.11
C LEU A 84 -22.78 2.94 9.85
N GLU A 85 -22.54 1.67 9.49
CA GLU A 85 -23.57 0.67 9.18
C GLU A 85 -24.13 -0.05 10.43
N GLU A 86 -23.33 -0.15 11.50
CA GLU A 86 -23.74 -0.75 12.79
C GLU A 86 -24.56 0.19 13.69
N GLU A 87 -24.94 1.37 13.18
CA GLU A 87 -25.92 2.32 13.78
C GLU A 87 -27.31 2.19 13.16
#